data_AF-A0A9E5Z4R2-F1
#
_entry.id   AF-A0A9E5Z4R2-F1
#
_cell.length_a   1.000
_cell.length_b   1.000
_cell.length_c   1.000
_cell.angle_alpha   90.00
_cell.angle_beta   90.00
_cell.angle_gamma   90.00
#
_symmetry.space_group_name_H-M   'P 1'
#
loop_
_entity.id
_entity.type
_entity.pdbx_description
1 polymer ?
#
loop_
_entity_poly.entity_id
_entity_poly.type
_entity_poly.pdbx_seq_one_letter_code
_entity_poly.pdbx_strand_id
1 'polypeptide(L)'
;MAEEVIGMEDMAAIFEVTDALGIHRELVRVELTREDPGSIQKVGNGIVEITVPANESTEIFCRRLRIDLEAMGYEPSDSIFGYDDDDEEEDDTFRRPSNQTLE
;
A
#
# COMPACT_ATOMS: atom_id res chain seq x y z
N MET A 1 -11.56 -9.88 34.29
CA MET A 1 -10.91 -8.96 33.34
C MET A 1 -10.89 -9.72 32.03
N ALA A 2 -11.78 -9.38 31.10
CA ALA A 2 -11.75 -9.99 29.78
C ALA A 2 -10.53 -9.40 29.09
N GLU A 3 -9.48 -10.19 29.00
CA GLU A 3 -8.37 -9.92 28.11
C GLU A 3 -9.02 -9.91 26.72
N GLU A 4 -9.28 -8.73 26.18
CA GLU A 4 -9.84 -8.60 24.84
C GLU A 4 -8.73 -8.94 23.86
N VAL A 5 -8.46 -10.24 23.71
CA VAL A 5 -7.47 -10.77 22.78
C VAL A 5 -8.03 -10.62 21.37
N ILE A 6 -7.20 -10.15 20.44
CA ILE A 6 -7.60 -10.13 19.02
C ILE A 6 -7.85 -11.55 18.52
N GLY A 7 -8.92 -11.71 17.73
CA GLY A 7 -9.26 -13.00 17.15
C GLY A 7 -8.29 -13.39 16.03
N MET A 8 -8.35 -14.65 15.62
CA MET A 8 -7.60 -15.13 14.45
C MET A 8 -8.00 -14.36 13.17
N GLU A 9 -9.26 -13.98 13.08
CA GLU A 9 -9.84 -13.20 11.98
C GLU A 9 -9.28 -11.78 11.93
N ASP A 10 -9.12 -11.14 13.09
CA ASP A 10 -8.51 -9.82 13.21
C ASP A 10 -7.09 -9.82 12.63
N MET A 11 -6.31 -10.78 13.07
CA MET A 11 -4.92 -10.93 12.69
C MET A 11 -4.79 -11.21 11.19
N ALA A 12 -5.66 -12.06 10.64
CA ALA A 12 -5.70 -12.33 9.20
C ALA A 12 -6.00 -11.07 8.37
N ALA A 13 -6.99 -10.27 8.78
CA ALA A 13 -7.38 -9.06 8.06
C ALA A 13 -6.27 -8.00 8.03
N ILE A 14 -5.57 -7.80 9.15
CA ILE A 14 -4.44 -6.84 9.23
C ILE A 14 -3.28 -7.27 8.31
N PHE A 15 -2.97 -8.58 8.30
CA PHE A 15 -1.95 -9.10 7.40
C PHE A 15 -2.36 -9.02 5.94
N GLU A 16 -3.63 -9.19 5.60
CA GLU A 16 -4.13 -9.05 4.22
C GLU A 16 -3.98 -7.60 3.71
N VAL A 17 -4.30 -6.60 4.54
CA VAL A 17 -4.14 -5.18 4.16
C VAL A 17 -2.67 -4.82 3.95
N THR A 18 -1.80 -5.26 4.86
CA THR A 18 -0.36 -4.94 4.79
C THR A 18 0.32 -5.68 3.65
N ASP A 19 -0.05 -6.93 3.37
CA ASP A 19 0.41 -7.71 2.22
C ASP A 19 -0.03 -7.07 0.89
N ALA A 20 -1.28 -6.60 0.79
CA ALA A 20 -1.78 -5.89 -0.39
C ALA A 20 -1.02 -4.57 -0.67
N LEU A 21 -0.44 -3.96 0.36
CA LEU A 21 0.40 -2.76 0.24
C LEU A 21 1.87 -3.11 -0.07
N GLY A 22 2.22 -4.40 -0.17
CA GLY A 22 3.60 -4.86 -0.38
C GLY A 22 4.48 -4.78 0.86
N ILE A 23 3.89 -4.65 2.04
CA ILE A 23 4.62 -4.63 3.31
C ILE A 23 4.82 -6.07 3.74
N HIS A 24 6.07 -6.50 3.80
CA HIS A 24 6.42 -7.84 4.25
C HIS A 24 5.95 -8.07 5.70
N ARG A 25 5.42 -9.25 5.99
CA ARG A 25 4.90 -9.64 7.32
C ARG A 25 5.94 -9.50 8.45
N GLU A 26 7.23 -9.50 8.12
CA GLU A 26 8.33 -9.27 9.08
C GLU A 26 8.42 -7.82 9.57
N LEU A 27 7.89 -6.88 8.80
CA LEU A 27 7.83 -5.46 9.11
C LEU A 27 6.53 -5.08 9.81
N VAL A 28 5.58 -5.99 9.94
CA VAL A 28 4.29 -5.75 10.59
C VAL A 28 4.30 -6.30 12.00
N ARG A 29 4.15 -5.42 12.98
CA ARG A 29 3.97 -5.76 14.39
C ARG A 29 2.54 -5.49 14.79
N VAL A 30 1.80 -6.56 15.05
CA VAL A 30 0.45 -6.47 15.60
C VAL A 30 0.46 -6.83 17.08
N GLU A 31 -0.23 -6.03 17.88
CA GLU A 31 -0.44 -6.32 19.29
C GLU A 31 -1.52 -7.40 19.45
N LEU A 32 -1.22 -8.46 20.21
CA LEU A 32 -2.18 -9.56 20.47
C LEU A 32 -3.29 -9.17 21.46
N THR A 33 -3.20 -7.96 22.01
CA THR A 33 -4.13 -7.37 22.96
C THR A 33 -4.89 -6.23 22.30
N ARG A 34 -6.20 -6.14 22.55
CA ARG A 34 -7.00 -4.97 22.17
C ARG A 34 -6.85 -3.90 23.24
N GLU A 35 -6.57 -2.68 22.81
CA GLU A 35 -6.44 -1.51 23.69
C GLU A 35 -7.35 -0.40 23.16
N ASP A 36 -8.04 0.32 24.05
CA ASP A 36 -8.81 1.51 23.68
C ASP A 36 -8.15 2.76 24.28
N PRO A 37 -7.67 3.72 23.47
CA PRO A 37 -7.79 3.80 22.00
C PRO A 37 -6.74 2.96 21.24
N GLY A 38 -7.15 2.32 20.14
CA GLY A 38 -6.22 1.67 19.22
C GLY A 38 -5.28 2.67 18.52
N SER A 39 -4.09 2.22 18.12
CA SER A 39 -3.04 3.09 17.59
C SER A 39 -2.38 2.46 16.35
N ILE A 40 -2.07 3.29 15.36
CA ILE A 40 -1.38 2.90 14.13
C ILE A 40 -0.16 3.80 14.01
N GLN A 41 1.04 3.21 13.98
CA GLN A 41 2.28 3.96 13.90
C GLN A 41 3.23 3.31 12.91
N LYS A 42 3.76 4.10 11.96
CA LYS A 42 4.98 3.70 11.25
C LYS A 42 6.20 4.02 12.10
N VAL A 43 7.05 3.03 12.28
CA VAL A 43 8.38 3.18 12.85
C VAL A 43 9.38 3.38 11.70
N GLY A 44 10.38 4.22 11.90
CA GLY A 44 11.49 4.34 10.95
C GLY A 44 12.11 2.97 10.66
N ASN A 45 12.52 2.73 9.41
CA ASN A 45 12.91 1.44 8.82
C ASN A 45 11.79 0.60 8.18
N GLY A 46 10.60 1.16 7.97
CA GLY A 46 9.53 0.46 7.24
C GLY A 46 8.70 -0.48 8.12
N ILE A 47 8.93 -0.46 9.43
CA ILE A 47 8.19 -1.27 10.40
C ILE A 47 6.87 -0.55 10.71
N VAL A 48 5.78 -1.29 10.80
CA VAL A 48 4.45 -0.77 11.13
C VAL A 48 3.99 -1.44 12.42
N GLU A 49 3.75 -0.64 13.45
CA GLU A 49 3.19 -1.07 14.72
C GLU A 49 1.69 -0.76 14.77
N ILE A 50 0.92 -1.79 15.08
CA ILE A 50 -0.53 -1.84 14.94
C ILE A 50 -1.13 -2.35 16.25
N THR A 51 -1.87 -1.49 16.93
CA THR A 51 -2.64 -1.81 18.14
C THR A 51 -4.13 -1.71 17.81
N VAL A 52 -4.85 -2.83 17.96
CA VAL A 52 -6.26 -2.92 17.55
C VAL A 52 -7.16 -2.30 18.62
N PRO A 53 -8.07 -1.38 18.24
CA PRO A 53 -9.03 -0.79 19.17
C PRO A 53 -10.03 -1.83 19.69
N ALA A 54 -10.27 -1.85 21.01
CA ALA A 54 -11.34 -2.67 21.60
C ALA A 54 -12.75 -2.16 21.29
N ASN A 55 -12.88 -0.89 20.88
CA ASN A 55 -14.14 -0.20 20.68
C ASN A 55 -14.66 -0.26 19.22
N GLU A 56 -13.91 -0.88 18.31
CA GLU A 56 -14.17 -0.87 16.86
C GLU A 56 -13.99 -2.25 16.23
N SER A 57 -14.78 -2.56 15.20
CA SER A 57 -14.60 -3.79 14.40
C SER A 57 -13.35 -3.72 13.53
N THR A 58 -12.69 -4.88 13.35
CA THR A 58 -11.48 -5.02 12.53
C THR A 58 -11.64 -4.47 11.11
N GLU A 59 -12.81 -4.60 10.51
CA GLU A 59 -13.07 -4.12 9.14
C GLU A 59 -12.95 -2.59 8.99
N ILE A 60 -13.33 -1.84 10.03
CA ILE A 60 -13.19 -0.37 10.03
C ILE A 60 -11.73 -0.02 10.29
N PHE A 61 -11.10 -0.73 11.23
CA PHE A 61 -9.70 -0.57 11.54
C PHE A 61 -8.79 -0.84 10.32
N CYS A 62 -9.05 -1.91 9.57
CA CYS A 62 -8.32 -2.27 8.34
C CYS A 62 -8.41 -1.18 7.27
N ARG A 63 -9.59 -0.57 7.11
CA ARG A 63 -9.75 0.57 6.20
C ARG A 63 -8.93 1.77 6.64
N ARG A 64 -8.92 2.08 7.94
CA ARG A 64 -8.13 3.17 8.49
C ARG A 64 -6.63 2.91 8.38
N LEU A 65 -6.19 1.70 8.72
CA LEU A 65 -4.81 1.22 8.57
C LEU A 65 -4.30 1.44 7.15
N ARG A 66 -5.10 1.04 6.14
CA ARG A 66 -4.75 1.25 4.73
C ARG A 66 -4.56 2.73 4.40
N ILE A 67 -5.53 3.59 4.77
CA ILE A 67 -5.47 5.04 4.50
C ILE A 67 -4.25 5.67 5.19
N ASP A 68 -3.96 5.26 6.42
CA ASP A 68 -2.84 5.78 7.19
C ASP A 68 -1.50 5.38 6.53
N LEU A 69 -1.38 4.13 6.08
CA LEU A 69 -0.23 3.65 5.31
C LEU A 69 -0.07 4.34 3.95
N GLU A 70 -1.16 4.52 3.20
CA GLU A 70 -1.18 5.26 1.93
C GLU A 70 -0.77 6.72 2.14
N ALA A 71 -1.32 7.40 3.15
CA ALA A 71 -0.95 8.77 3.52
C ALA A 71 0.51 8.89 3.96
N MET A 72 1.09 7.79 4.44
CA MET A 72 2.48 7.70 4.85
C MET A 72 3.45 7.42 3.71
N GLY A 73 2.97 7.16 2.49
CA GLY A 73 3.77 6.90 1.29
C GLY A 73 3.95 5.43 0.94
N TYR A 74 3.21 4.51 1.56
CA TYR A 74 3.16 3.12 1.11
C TYR A 74 2.15 2.99 -0.03
N GLU A 75 2.65 2.85 -1.25
CA GLU A 75 1.82 2.54 -2.42
C GLU A 75 1.77 1.02 -2.62
N PRO A 76 0.62 0.45 -3.03
CA PRO A 76 0.54 -0.96 -3.38
C PRO A 76 1.60 -1.27 -4.43
N SER A 77 2.34 -2.37 -4.25
CA SER A 77 3.45 -2.76 -5.13
C SER A 77 3.04 -3.11 -6.58
N ASP A 78 1.77 -2.92 -6.94
CA ASP A 78 1.27 -3.03 -8.30
C ASP A 78 1.68 -1.84 -9.21
N SER A 79 2.39 -0.84 -8.68
CA SER A 79 2.93 0.28 -9.46
C SER A 79 4.22 -0.05 -10.24
N ILE A 80 4.75 -1.28 -10.19
CA ILE A 80 6.00 -1.66 -10.89
C ILE A 80 5.86 -1.70 -12.43
N PHE A 81 4.66 -1.48 -12.98
CA PHE A 81 4.41 -1.36 -14.42
C PHE A 81 3.87 0.01 -14.84
N GLY A 82 4.19 1.06 -14.09
CA GLY A 82 4.25 2.40 -14.67
C GLY A 82 5.50 2.48 -15.54
N TYR A 83 5.40 2.00 -16.79
CA TYR A 83 6.39 2.27 -17.82
C TYR A 83 6.56 3.79 -17.92
N ASP A 84 7.58 4.29 -17.25
CA ASP A 84 8.39 5.43 -17.70
C ASP A 84 9.06 4.97 -19.00
N ASP A 85 8.26 4.86 -20.06
CA ASP A 85 8.76 4.83 -21.44
C ASP A 85 8.73 6.29 -21.91
N ASP A 86 9.55 7.09 -21.24
CA ASP A 86 10.12 8.33 -21.78
C ASP A 86 11.24 7.90 -22.73
N ASP A 87 10.88 7.24 -23.84
CA ASP A 87 11.77 7.02 -24.99
C ASP A 87 11.42 8.08 -26.05
N GLU A 88 11.63 9.34 -25.66
CA GLU A 88 11.83 10.46 -26.59
C GLU A 88 13.20 10.30 -27.27
N GLU A 89 13.32 9.38 -28.24
CA GLU A 89 14.43 9.40 -29.21
C GLU A 89 13.90 9.94 -30.55
N GLU A 90 13.93 11.27 -30.63
CA GLU A 90 13.81 12.07 -31.83
C GLU A 90 15.01 11.77 -32.77
N ASP A 91 14.91 10.77 -33.66
CA ASP A 91 15.89 10.61 -34.77
C ASP A 91 15.31 11.08 -36.11
N ASP A 92 15.56 12.37 -36.38
CA ASP A 92 15.60 12.96 -37.70
C ASP A 92 16.68 12.25 -38.55
N THR A 93 16.31 11.28 -39.40
CA THR A 93 16.94 11.10 -40.74
C THR A 93 16.28 10.00 -41.60
N PHE A 94 15.32 10.34 -42.47
CA PHE A 94 15.43 9.90 -43.87
C PHE A 94 14.73 10.83 -44.86
N ARG A 95 15.58 11.56 -45.58
CA ARG A 95 15.26 12.39 -46.73
C ARG A 95 14.61 11.59 -47.87
N ARG A 96 13.46 12.11 -48.33
CA ARG A 96 13.06 12.40 -49.73
C ARG A 96 12.50 11.25 -50.60
N PRO A 97 11.81 11.56 -51.72
CA PRO A 97 11.08 12.79 -52.11
C PRO A 97 9.67 12.54 -52.68
N SER A 98 8.93 13.64 -52.83
CA SER A 98 7.98 13.95 -53.93
C SER A 98 7.05 12.86 -54.45
N ASN A 99 5.75 13.10 -54.28
CA ASN A 99 4.90 13.37 -55.46
C ASN A 99 3.74 14.29 -55.08
N GLN A 100 3.92 15.54 -55.48
CA GLN A 100 2.86 16.52 -55.66
C GLN A 100 2.06 16.16 -56.93
N THR A 101 0.79 16.57 -56.94
CA THR A 101 -0.02 16.98 -58.11
C THR A 101 -1.18 16.05 -58.46
N LEU A 102 -2.34 16.36 -57.88
CA LEU A 102 -3.57 16.82 -58.56
C LEU A 102 -3.77 16.37 -60.02
N GLU A 103 -4.77 15.52 -60.26
CA GLU A 103 -5.68 15.59 -61.42
C GLU A 103 -7.07 15.06 -61.03
#